data_AF-A0A2E9LGN4-F1
#
_entry.id   AF-A0A2E9LGN4-F1
#
_cell.length_a   1.000
_cell.length_b   1.000
_cell.length_c   1.000
_cell.angle_alpha   90.00
_cell.angle_beta   90.00
_cell.angle_gamma   90.00
#
_symmetry.space_group_name_H-M   'P 1'
#
loop_
_entity.id
_entity.type
_entity.pdbx_description
1 polymer ?
#
loop_
_entity_poly.entity_id
_entity_poly.type
_entity_poly.pdbx_seq_one_letter_code
_entity_poly.pdbx_strand_id
1 'polypeptide(L)'
;MLEGLISLASYNYYGGEIGNILSQAEQMGVFSYLLPFLLIFAIVNGILSITGLFDSNKSISPIISLTVSLMALQFEFVPRFFAEIFPRLGVGLAIILVLILIMGLFSPGKEAWFGYIIFGVGTIILITILVQTAGALGWSAGFWWYDNWARVAFWVGFGVIILAILNINKSSSSAETIFSNFLKNAMEPIK
;
A
#
# COMPACT_ATOMS: atom_id res chain seq x y z
N MET A 1 -17.38 37.07 -34.24
CA MET A 1 -17.02 37.26 -32.82
C MET A 1 -17.64 36.21 -31.90
N LEU A 2 -18.83 35.67 -32.19
CA LEU A 2 -19.43 34.58 -31.41
C LEU A 2 -18.71 33.22 -31.59
N GLU A 3 -18.19 32.90 -32.79
CA GLU A 3 -17.46 31.64 -33.03
C GLU A 3 -16.14 31.53 -32.24
N GLY A 4 -15.46 32.67 -32.02
CA GLY A 4 -14.27 32.71 -31.16
C GLY A 4 -14.59 32.49 -29.68
N LEU A 5 -15.74 32.96 -29.21
CA LEU A 5 -16.21 32.75 -27.83
C LEU A 5 -16.69 31.31 -27.58
N ILE A 6 -17.27 30.66 -28.60
CA ILE A 6 -17.69 29.26 -28.52
C ILE A 6 -16.46 28.32 -28.55
N SER A 7 -15.37 28.72 -29.22
CA SER A 7 -14.08 28.00 -29.21
C SER A 7 -13.34 28.09 -27.85
N LEU A 8 -13.50 29.18 -27.08
CA LEU A 8 -13.00 29.24 -25.70
C LEU A 8 -13.88 28.46 -24.71
N ALA A 9 -15.18 28.30 -25.01
CA ALA A 9 -16.13 27.54 -24.18
C ALA A 9 -16.21 26.06 -24.54
N SER A 10 -15.66 25.63 -25.68
CA SER A 10 -15.31 24.22 -25.91
C SER A 10 -14.06 23.91 -25.09
N TYR A 11 -14.31 23.80 -23.79
CA TYR A 11 -13.46 23.17 -22.80
C TYR A 11 -12.60 22.10 -23.47
N ASN A 12 -11.30 22.38 -23.56
CA ASN A 12 -10.27 21.41 -23.86
C ASN A 12 -10.52 20.20 -22.95
N TYR A 13 -11.17 19.18 -23.51
CA TYR A 13 -11.60 17.96 -22.83
C TYR A 13 -10.41 17.13 -22.30
N TYR A 14 -9.18 17.57 -22.62
CA TYR A 14 -7.91 17.06 -22.12
C TYR A 14 -7.10 18.20 -21.44
N GLY A 15 -7.39 18.50 -20.17
CA GLY A 15 -6.37 18.99 -19.22
C GLY A 15 -5.97 20.47 -19.20
N GLY A 16 -6.45 21.35 -20.08
CA GLY A 16 -6.09 22.79 -20.05
C GLY A 16 -4.58 23.08 -20.15
N GLU A 17 -4.15 24.30 -19.79
CA GLU A 17 -2.73 24.71 -19.86
C GLU A 17 -1.79 23.82 -19.02
N ILE A 18 -2.26 23.34 -17.86
CA ILE A 18 -1.50 22.41 -17.02
C ILE A 18 -1.33 21.07 -17.74
N GLY A 19 -2.38 20.57 -18.39
CA GLY A 19 -2.32 19.37 -19.21
C GLY A 19 -1.25 19.50 -20.30
N ASN A 20 -1.21 20.64 -21.00
CA ASN A 20 -0.20 20.91 -22.02
C ASN A 20 1.23 20.87 -21.45
N ILE A 21 1.46 21.47 -20.27
CA ILE A 21 2.78 21.43 -19.60
C ILE A 21 3.16 20.01 -19.19
N LEU A 22 2.22 19.25 -18.62
CA LEU A 22 2.47 17.88 -18.19
C LEU A 22 2.75 16.96 -19.39
N SER A 23 2.01 17.14 -20.49
CA SER A 23 2.27 16.41 -21.74
C SER A 23 3.63 16.76 -22.34
N GLN A 24 4.07 18.02 -22.26
CA GLN A 24 5.42 18.40 -22.67
C GLN A 24 6.49 17.74 -21.76
N ALA A 25 6.28 17.76 -20.45
CA ALA A 25 7.18 17.11 -19.49
C ALA A 25 7.26 15.59 -19.74
N GLU A 26 6.14 14.95 -20.08
CA GLU A 26 6.10 13.55 -20.48
C GLU A 26 6.89 13.27 -21.75
N GLN A 27 6.71 14.09 -22.79
CA GLN A 27 7.47 13.98 -24.04
C GLN A 27 8.98 14.21 -23.84
N MET A 28 9.35 15.06 -22.89
CA MET A 28 10.75 15.27 -22.49
C MET A 28 11.31 14.13 -21.62
N GLY A 29 10.51 13.13 -21.28
CA GLY A 29 10.93 11.98 -20.47
C GLY A 29 11.09 12.30 -18.98
N VAL A 30 10.47 13.37 -18.47
CA VAL A 30 10.53 13.74 -17.04
C VAL A 30 10.01 12.61 -16.16
N PHE A 31 8.87 12.02 -16.50
CA PHE A 31 8.28 10.92 -15.73
C PHE A 31 9.04 9.60 -15.90
N SER A 32 9.68 9.40 -17.05
CA SER A 32 10.41 8.17 -17.36
C SER A 32 11.84 8.16 -16.79
N TYR A 33 12.49 9.32 -16.65
CA TYR A 33 13.90 9.38 -16.27
C TYR A 33 14.14 10.28 -15.06
N LEU A 34 13.67 11.53 -15.09
CA LEU A 34 13.98 12.51 -14.04
C LEU A 34 13.33 12.12 -12.70
N LEU A 35 12.05 11.76 -12.69
CA LEU A 35 11.38 11.38 -11.45
C LEU A 35 11.93 10.08 -10.85
N PRO A 36 12.14 8.98 -11.60
CA PRO A 36 12.80 7.79 -11.07
C PRO A 36 14.20 8.08 -10.52
N PHE A 37 14.99 8.93 -11.21
CA PHE A 37 16.31 9.36 -10.73
C PHE A 37 16.23 10.05 -9.37
N LEU A 38 15.39 11.08 -9.24
CA LEU A 38 15.25 11.84 -8.01
C LEU A 38 14.79 10.95 -6.86
N LEU A 39 13.91 9.98 -7.15
CA LEU A 39 13.40 9.06 -6.16
C LEU A 39 14.48 8.07 -5.67
N ILE A 40 15.25 7.48 -6.58
CA ILE A 40 16.38 6.61 -6.22
C ILE A 40 17.42 7.41 -5.43
N PHE A 41 17.76 8.61 -5.90
CA PHE A 41 18.68 9.51 -5.20
C PHE A 41 18.22 9.77 -3.77
N ALA A 42 16.95 10.17 -3.58
CA ALA A 42 16.39 10.48 -2.27
C ALA A 42 16.37 9.26 -1.34
N ILE A 43 15.99 8.09 -1.86
CA ILE A 43 15.95 6.85 -1.07
C ILE A 43 17.35 6.43 -0.64
N VAL A 44 18.31 6.37 -1.58
CA VAL A 44 19.70 5.97 -1.28
C VAL A 44 20.33 6.97 -0.30
N ASN A 45 20.15 8.27 -0.51
CA ASN A 45 20.69 9.29 0.38
C ASN A 45 20.05 9.24 1.76
N GLY A 46 18.73 9.02 1.83
CA GLY A 46 18.01 8.84 3.09
C GLY A 46 18.50 7.63 3.87
N ILE A 47 18.70 6.48 3.20
CA ILE A 47 19.24 5.26 3.84
C ILE A 47 20.67 5.51 4.34
N LEU A 48 21.55 6.10 3.53
CA LEU A 48 22.92 6.43 3.95
C LEU A 48 22.96 7.42 5.13
N SER A 49 22.01 8.36 5.18
CA SER A 49 21.88 9.30 6.29
C SER A 49 21.36 8.65 7.57
N ILE A 50 20.41 7.70 7.47
CA ILE A 50 19.85 7.01 8.65
C ILE A 50 20.87 6.01 9.22
N THR A 51 21.67 5.38 8.36
CA THR A 51 22.68 4.40 8.77
C THR A 51 23.94 5.01 9.38
N GLY A 52 24.14 6.33 9.24
CA GLY A 52 25.30 7.04 9.81
C GLY A 52 26.66 6.64 9.23
N LEU A 53 26.67 5.93 8.09
CA LEU A 53 27.90 5.37 7.50
C LEU A 53 28.96 6.43 7.13
N PHE A 54 28.52 7.67 6.85
CA PHE A 54 29.38 8.77 6.41
C PHE A 54 29.23 10.03 7.27
N ASP A 55 28.89 9.90 8.55
CA ASP A 55 28.67 11.06 9.44
C ASP A 55 29.91 11.94 9.60
N SER A 56 31.11 11.38 9.44
CA SER A 56 32.38 12.11 9.43
C SER A 56 32.51 13.07 8.24
N ASN A 57 31.82 12.80 7.13
CA ASN A 57 31.77 13.68 5.97
C ASN A 57 30.42 13.54 5.25
N LYS A 58 29.47 14.38 5.67
CA LYS A 58 28.09 14.38 5.17
C LYS A 58 27.96 14.63 3.67
N SER A 59 29.00 15.16 3.01
CA SER A 59 29.01 15.39 1.57
C SER A 59 29.16 14.10 0.76
N ILE A 60 29.62 13.01 1.37
CA ILE A 60 29.84 11.73 0.66
C ILE A 60 28.51 11.06 0.30
N SER A 61 27.53 11.05 1.23
CA SER A 61 26.22 10.43 1.01
C SER A 61 25.50 10.91 -0.25
N PRO A 62 25.36 12.23 -0.51
CA PRO A 62 24.73 12.70 -1.75
C PRO A 62 25.56 12.38 -2.99
N ILE A 63 26.90 12.39 -2.94
CA ILE A 63 27.76 12.03 -4.09
C ILE A 63 27.55 10.55 -4.48
N ILE A 64 27.54 9.65 -3.49
CA ILE A 64 27.28 8.22 -3.72
C ILE A 64 25.88 8.03 -4.27
N SER A 65 24.88 8.68 -3.66
CA SER A 65 23.48 8.57 -4.09
C SER A 65 23.26 9.08 -5.52
N LEU A 66 23.96 10.15 -5.90
CA LEU A 66 23.95 10.68 -7.28
C LEU A 66 24.53 9.65 -8.25
N THR A 67 25.67 9.07 -7.90
CA THR A 67 26.34 8.06 -8.74
C THR A 67 25.45 6.83 -8.91
N VAL A 68 24.90 6.31 -7.81
CA VAL A 68 24.02 5.13 -7.82
C VAL A 68 22.75 5.38 -8.63
N SER A 69 22.10 6.54 -8.45
CA SER A 69 20.87 6.86 -9.19
C SER A 69 21.13 7.03 -10.69
N LEU A 70 22.22 7.66 -11.10
CA LEU A 70 22.61 7.75 -12.52
C LEU A 70 22.95 6.37 -13.11
N MET A 71 23.65 5.51 -12.38
CA MET A 71 23.94 4.15 -12.82
C MET A 71 22.67 3.30 -12.93
N ALA A 72 21.74 3.45 -12.00
CA ALA A 72 20.48 2.70 -11.98
C ALA A 72 19.58 3.04 -13.19
N LEU A 73 19.58 4.29 -13.64
CA LEU A 73 18.80 4.71 -14.82
C LEU A 73 19.24 4.05 -16.13
N GLN A 74 20.48 3.56 -16.23
CA GLN A 74 20.97 2.92 -17.45
C GLN A 74 20.20 1.62 -17.76
N PHE A 75 19.64 0.97 -16.74
CA PHE A 75 18.80 -0.19 -16.92
C PHE A 75 17.35 0.24 -17.13
N GLU A 76 16.81 0.04 -18.33
CA GLU A 76 15.40 0.34 -18.66
C GLU A 76 14.39 -0.30 -17.69
N PHE A 77 14.79 -1.40 -17.05
CA PHE A 77 14.02 -2.08 -16.02
C PHE A 77 13.65 -1.16 -14.85
N VAL A 78 14.57 -0.28 -14.43
CA VAL A 78 14.38 0.58 -13.27
C VAL A 78 13.32 1.66 -13.53
N PRO A 79 13.42 2.51 -14.57
CA PRO A 79 12.33 3.38 -15.02
C PRO A 79 10.98 2.67 -15.16
N ARG A 80 10.96 1.49 -15.80
CA ARG A 80 9.73 0.72 -16.02
C ARG A 80 9.11 0.25 -14.72
N PHE A 81 9.92 -0.25 -13.78
CA PHE A 81 9.45 -0.64 -12.45
C PHE A 81 8.78 0.53 -11.74
N PHE A 82 9.40 1.71 -11.75
CA PHE A 82 8.86 2.92 -11.13
C PHE A 82 7.59 3.41 -11.81
N ALA A 83 7.54 3.38 -13.15
CA ALA A 83 6.35 3.74 -13.93
C ALA A 83 5.17 2.81 -13.68
N GLU A 84 5.39 1.55 -13.28
CA GLU A 84 4.33 0.61 -12.96
C GLU A 84 3.88 0.69 -11.48
N ILE A 85 4.83 0.72 -10.55
CA ILE A 85 4.52 0.62 -9.12
C ILE A 85 3.90 1.91 -8.56
N PHE A 86 4.37 3.10 -9.01
CA PHE A 86 3.94 4.37 -8.42
C PHE A 86 2.50 4.75 -8.77
N PRO A 87 2.03 4.62 -10.02
CA PRO A 87 0.61 4.86 -10.32
C PRO A 87 -0.30 3.96 -9.48
N ARG A 88 0.07 2.68 -9.31
CA ARG A 88 -0.70 1.70 -8.52
C ARG A 88 -0.66 2.01 -7.03
N LEU A 89 0.48 2.42 -6.49
CA LEU A 89 0.60 2.94 -5.12
C LEU A 89 -0.26 4.18 -4.91
N GLY A 90 -0.28 5.12 -5.86
CA GLY A 90 -1.16 6.29 -5.80
C GLY A 90 -2.63 5.91 -5.68
N VAL A 91 -3.10 4.97 -6.51
CA VAL A 91 -4.47 4.44 -6.43
C VAL A 91 -4.71 3.73 -5.09
N GLY A 92 -3.78 2.88 -4.64
CA GLY A 92 -3.91 2.18 -3.36
C GLY A 92 -4.00 3.12 -2.16
N LEU A 93 -3.17 4.16 -2.13
CA LEU A 93 -3.20 5.20 -1.09
C LEU A 93 -4.49 6.00 -1.13
N ALA A 94 -5.02 6.32 -2.32
CA ALA A 94 -6.32 6.97 -2.46
C ALA A 94 -7.46 6.12 -1.90
N ILE A 95 -7.44 4.80 -2.12
CA ILE A 95 -8.41 3.85 -1.54
C ILE A 95 -8.32 3.87 0.00
N ILE A 96 -7.12 3.78 0.56
CA ILE A 96 -6.91 3.84 2.01
C ILE A 96 -7.42 5.16 2.58
N LEU A 97 -7.14 6.28 1.91
CA LEU A 97 -7.62 7.59 2.32
C LEU A 97 -9.16 7.64 2.36
N VAL A 98 -9.84 7.17 1.32
CA VAL A 98 -11.30 7.10 1.27
C VAL A 98 -11.85 6.23 2.41
N LEU A 99 -11.22 5.09 2.68
CA LEU A 99 -11.61 4.22 3.80
C LEU A 99 -11.46 4.91 5.15
N ILE A 100 -10.34 5.60 5.39
CA ILE A 100 -10.12 6.37 6.62
C ILE A 100 -11.17 7.47 6.77
N LEU A 101 -11.52 8.17 5.69
CA LEU A 101 -12.55 9.22 5.73
C LEU A 101 -13.93 8.65 6.09
N ILE A 102 -14.34 7.54 5.48
CA ILE A 102 -15.61 6.88 5.76
C ILE A 102 -15.61 6.36 7.21
N MET A 103 -14.59 5.61 7.60
CA MET A 103 -14.52 5.04 8.94
C MET A 103 -14.43 6.12 10.03
N GLY A 104 -13.67 7.18 9.78
CA GLY A 104 -13.54 8.32 10.69
C GLY A 104 -14.83 9.14 10.85
N LEU A 105 -15.71 9.11 9.83
CA LEU A 105 -17.04 9.72 9.93
C LEU A 105 -17.96 8.94 10.89
N PHE A 106 -17.86 7.61 10.88
CA PHE A 106 -18.72 6.74 11.69
C PHE A 106 -18.15 6.37 13.07
N SER A 107 -16.82 6.47 13.25
CA SER A 107 -16.15 6.12 14.50
C SER A 107 -15.05 7.14 14.81
N PRO A 108 -14.95 7.68 16.04
CA PRO A 108 -13.93 8.65 16.43
C PRO A 108 -12.49 8.08 16.51
N GLY A 109 -12.23 6.92 15.91
CA GLY A 109 -10.88 6.37 15.66
C GLY A 109 -10.14 5.89 16.89
N LYS A 110 -10.84 5.61 18.01
CA LYS A 110 -10.22 5.19 19.27
C LYS A 110 -10.23 3.69 19.48
N GLU A 111 -10.97 2.96 18.65
CA GLU A 111 -11.17 1.54 18.82
C GLU A 111 -10.08 0.70 18.12
N ALA A 112 -9.58 -0.34 18.78
CA ALA A 112 -8.53 -1.19 18.21
C ALA A 112 -8.95 -1.86 16.88
N TRP A 113 -10.25 -2.15 16.70
CA TRP A 113 -10.78 -2.75 15.47
C TRP A 113 -10.58 -1.85 14.23
N PHE A 114 -10.57 -0.53 14.40
CA PHE A 114 -10.31 0.44 13.33
C PHE A 114 -8.89 0.25 12.76
N GLY A 115 -7.89 0.15 13.65
CA GLY A 115 -6.50 -0.08 13.28
C GLY A 115 -6.30 -1.43 12.58
N TYR A 116 -6.96 -2.49 13.06
CA TYR A 116 -6.87 -3.82 12.43
C TYR A 116 -7.47 -3.85 11.02
N ILE A 117 -8.59 -3.15 10.79
CA ILE A 117 -9.18 -3.06 9.44
C ILE A 117 -8.26 -2.30 8.49
N ILE A 118 -7.76 -1.13 8.89
CA ILE A 118 -6.85 -0.35 8.04
C ILE A 118 -5.58 -1.13 7.74
N PHE A 119 -5.00 -1.80 8.74
CA PHE A 119 -3.81 -2.61 8.55
C PHE A 119 -4.08 -3.81 7.61
N GLY A 120 -5.20 -4.49 7.80
CA GLY A 120 -5.61 -5.62 6.95
C GLY A 120 -5.83 -5.19 5.49
N VAL A 121 -6.62 -4.14 5.28
CA VAL A 121 -6.87 -3.60 3.94
C VAL A 121 -5.59 -3.05 3.30
N GLY A 122 -4.79 -2.30 4.06
CA GLY A 122 -3.51 -1.78 3.59
C GLY A 122 -2.56 -2.89 3.15
N THR A 123 -2.51 -3.99 3.90
CA THR A 123 -1.71 -5.16 3.54
C THR A 123 -2.22 -5.85 2.27
N ILE A 124 -3.54 -6.01 2.12
CA ILE A 124 -4.14 -6.57 0.90
C ILE A 124 -3.84 -5.70 -0.32
N ILE A 125 -3.97 -4.37 -0.18
CA ILE A 125 -3.65 -3.41 -1.24
C ILE A 125 -2.17 -3.50 -1.60
N LEU A 126 -1.27 -3.51 -0.61
CA LEU A 126 0.17 -3.64 -0.83
C LEU A 126 0.51 -4.92 -1.59
N ILE A 127 0.00 -6.08 -1.15
CA ILE A 127 0.22 -7.37 -1.82
C ILE A 127 -0.30 -7.30 -3.26
N THR A 128 -1.50 -6.75 -3.47
CA THR A 128 -2.10 -6.61 -4.79
C THR A 128 -1.22 -5.78 -5.71
N ILE A 129 -0.71 -4.64 -5.25
CA ILE A 129 0.17 -3.77 -6.02
C ILE A 129 1.47 -4.49 -6.38
N LEU A 130 2.10 -5.17 -5.41
CA LEU A 130 3.35 -5.91 -5.63
C LEU A 130 3.17 -7.03 -6.66
N VAL A 131 2.10 -7.82 -6.52
CA VAL A 131 1.78 -8.90 -7.45
C VAL A 131 1.54 -8.36 -8.86
N GLN A 132 0.68 -7.34 -8.98
CA GLN A 132 0.34 -6.83 -10.29
C GLN A 132 1.56 -6.16 -10.95
N THR A 133 2.40 -5.49 -10.18
CA THR A 133 3.66 -4.88 -10.67
C THR A 133 4.61 -5.98 -11.15
N ALA A 134 4.79 -7.05 -10.35
CA ALA A 134 5.57 -8.21 -10.74
C ALA A 134 5.05 -8.83 -12.05
N GLY A 135 3.73 -8.97 -12.21
CA GLY A 135 3.12 -9.45 -13.44
C GLY A 135 3.38 -8.55 -14.65
N ALA A 136 3.25 -7.23 -14.49
CA ALA A 136 3.54 -6.26 -15.55
C ALA A 136 5.00 -6.29 -16.01
N LEU A 137 5.92 -6.61 -15.09
CA LEU A 137 7.34 -6.75 -15.37
C LEU A 137 7.73 -8.15 -15.87
N GLY A 138 6.76 -9.04 -16.08
CA GLY A 138 6.98 -10.39 -16.59
C GLY A 138 7.56 -11.36 -15.56
N TRP A 139 7.48 -11.07 -14.27
CA TRP A 139 7.94 -11.98 -13.23
C TRP A 139 6.98 -13.16 -13.07
N SER A 140 7.54 -14.38 -12.97
CA SER A 140 6.78 -15.63 -12.78
C SER A 140 5.80 -15.56 -11.61
N ALA A 141 6.16 -14.87 -10.53
CA ALA A 141 5.30 -14.66 -9.36
C ALA A 141 3.98 -13.95 -9.71
N GLY A 142 3.99 -13.01 -10.66
CA GLY A 142 2.77 -12.32 -11.10
C GLY A 142 1.83 -13.22 -11.88
N PHE A 143 2.37 -14.02 -12.81
CA PHE A 143 1.59 -15.00 -13.57
C PHE A 143 1.00 -16.08 -12.67
N TRP A 144 1.80 -16.61 -11.74
CA TRP A 144 1.34 -17.59 -10.76
C TRP A 144 0.16 -17.05 -9.96
N TRP A 145 0.23 -15.81 -9.50
CA TRP A 145 -0.87 -15.21 -8.75
C TRP A 145 -2.11 -15.00 -9.60
N TYR A 146 -1.95 -14.57 -10.86
CA TYR A 146 -3.07 -14.43 -11.79
C TYR A 146 -3.82 -15.76 -12.01
N ASP A 147 -3.10 -16.88 -12.09
CA ASP A 147 -3.73 -18.18 -12.27
C ASP A 147 -4.26 -18.80 -10.96
N ASN A 148 -3.69 -18.41 -9.81
CA ASN A 148 -3.96 -19.06 -8.52
C ASN A 148 -4.68 -18.17 -7.50
N TRP A 149 -5.04 -16.92 -7.80
CA TRP A 149 -5.68 -16.02 -6.83
C TRP A 149 -6.97 -16.61 -6.25
N ALA A 150 -7.76 -17.31 -7.06
CA ALA A 150 -8.99 -17.96 -6.62
C ALA A 150 -8.70 -19.07 -5.59
N ARG A 151 -7.62 -19.83 -5.79
CA ARG A 151 -7.16 -20.85 -4.84
C ARG A 151 -6.67 -20.24 -3.55
N VAL A 152 -5.91 -19.14 -3.64
CA VAL A 152 -5.45 -18.42 -2.45
C VAL A 152 -6.63 -17.84 -1.67
N ALA A 153 -7.57 -17.18 -2.34
CA ALA A 153 -8.77 -16.62 -1.73
C ALA A 153 -9.60 -17.72 -1.02
N PHE A 154 -9.72 -18.89 -1.64
CA PHE A 154 -10.37 -20.05 -1.02
C PHE A 154 -9.68 -20.48 0.27
N TRP A 155 -8.35 -20.68 0.26
CA TRP A 155 -7.61 -21.11 1.45
C TRP A 155 -7.59 -20.05 2.55
N VAL A 156 -7.49 -18.78 2.20
CA VAL A 156 -7.58 -17.67 3.16
C VAL A 156 -8.97 -17.62 3.80
N GLY A 157 -10.03 -17.67 3.00
CA GLY A 157 -11.41 -17.70 3.50
C GLY A 157 -11.67 -18.92 4.39
N PHE A 158 -11.22 -20.10 3.96
CA PHE A 158 -11.31 -21.33 4.75
C PHE A 158 -10.55 -21.23 6.08
N GLY A 159 -9.34 -20.66 6.07
CA GLY A 159 -8.55 -20.41 7.29
C GLY A 159 -9.23 -19.45 8.25
N VAL A 160 -9.84 -18.36 7.74
CA VAL A 160 -10.61 -17.41 8.57
C VAL A 160 -11.81 -18.09 9.23
N ILE A 161 -12.53 -18.94 8.49
CA ILE A 161 -13.67 -19.70 9.05
C ILE A 161 -13.20 -20.66 10.15
N ILE A 162 -12.09 -21.39 9.95
CA ILE A 162 -11.53 -22.27 10.97
C ILE A 162 -11.13 -21.48 12.22
N LEU A 163 -10.44 -20.35 12.06
CA LEU A 163 -10.04 -19.51 13.19
C LEU A 163 -11.25 -18.97 13.95
N ALA A 164 -12.33 -18.60 13.25
CA ALA A 164 -13.58 -18.20 13.88
C ALA A 164 -14.19 -19.34 14.72
N ILE A 165 -14.25 -20.56 14.17
CA ILE A 165 -14.76 -21.75 14.89
C ILE A 165 -13.90 -22.06 16.12
N LEU A 166 -12.58 -22.01 16.01
CA LEU A 166 -11.67 -22.29 17.12
C LEU A 166 -11.76 -21.22 18.23
N ASN A 167 -11.99 -19.96 17.89
CA ASN A 167 -12.18 -18.90 18.88
C ASN A 167 -13.53 -19.02 19.63
N ILE A 168 -14.56 -19.60 19.02
CA ILE A 168 -15.85 -19.87 19.69
C ILE A 168 -15.66 -20.89 20.83
N ASN A 169 -14.79 -21.89 20.65
CA ASN A 169 -14.56 -22.93 21.67
C ASN A 169 -13.80 -22.43 22.91
N LYS A 170 -13.08 -21.30 22.85
CA LYS A 170 -12.42 -20.72 24.03
C LYS A 170 -13.39 -20.07 25.03
N SER A 171 -14.57 -19.65 24.57
CA SER A 171 -15.60 -19.06 25.44
C SER A 171 -16.25 -20.10 26.38
N SER A 172 -16.39 -21.34 25.91
CA SER A 172 -17.03 -22.44 26.65
C SER A 172 -16.30 -22.81 27.95
N SER A 173 -14.97 -22.69 27.99
CA SER A 173 -14.16 -23.13 29.15
C SER A 173 -14.35 -22.23 30.39
N SER A 174 -14.65 -20.94 30.21
CA SER A 174 -14.92 -20.04 31.35
C SER A 174 -16.28 -20.30 32.00
N ALA A 175 -17.30 -20.67 31.22
CA ALA A 175 -18.64 -20.95 31.75
C ALA A 175 -18.65 -22.23 32.61
N GLU A 176 -17.97 -23.29 32.17
CA GLU A 176 -17.83 -24.54 32.95
C GLU A 176 -17.08 -24.33 34.27
N THR A 177 -16.03 -23.49 34.26
CA THR A 177 -15.25 -23.18 35.47
C THR A 177 -16.06 -22.36 36.47
N ILE A 178 -16.89 -21.42 36.00
CA ILE A 178 -17.78 -20.62 36.87
C ILE A 178 -18.91 -21.48 37.42
N PHE A 179 -19.54 -22.32 36.60
CA PHE A 179 -20.66 -23.16 37.01
C PHE A 179 -20.23 -24.26 38.01
N SER A 180 -19.07 -24.87 37.78
CA SER A 180 -18.51 -25.86 38.72
C SER A 180 -18.13 -25.24 40.07
N ASN A 181 -17.57 -24.04 40.10
CA ASN A 181 -17.30 -23.30 41.34
C ASN A 181 -18.59 -22.87 42.06
N PHE A 182 -19.62 -22.45 41.32
CA PHE A 182 -20.93 -22.12 41.89
C PHE A 182 -21.59 -23.36 42.52
N LEU A 183 -21.62 -24.49 41.80
CA LEU A 183 -22.16 -25.75 42.32
C LEU A 183 -21.39 -26.24 43.55
N LYS A 184 -20.05 -26.14 43.53
CA LYS A 184 -19.23 -26.54 44.66
C LYS A 184 -19.51 -25.69 45.91
N ASN A 185 -19.64 -24.37 45.74
CA ASN A 185 -19.97 -23.46 46.85
C ASN A 185 -21.41 -23.62 47.34
N ALA A 186 -22.36 -23.99 46.47
CA ALA A 186 -23.74 -24.25 46.84
C ALA A 186 -23.95 -25.61 47.54
N MET A 187 -23.03 -26.56 47.33
CA MET A 187 -23.07 -27.89 47.94
C MET A 187 -22.17 -28.04 49.17
N GLU A 188 -21.41 -27.02 49.55
CA GLU A 188 -20.70 -27.04 50.83
C GLU A 188 -21.71 -26.93 51.98
N PRO A 189 -21.79 -27.94 52.87
CA PRO A 189 -22.70 -27.89 54.00
C PRO A 189 -22.24 -26.77 54.94
N ILE A 190 -23.16 -25.84 55.23
CA ILE A 190 -23.02 -24.80 56.25
C ILE A 190 -22.67 -25.51 57.57
N LYS A 191 -21.41 -25.41 57.99
CA LYS A 191 -20.94 -25.87 59.30
C LYS A 191 -21.27 -24.85 60.38
#